data_AF-A0A934FXV3-F1
#
_entry.id   AF-A0A934FXV3-F1
#
_cell.length_a   1.000
_cell.length_b   1.000
_cell.length_c   1.000
_cell.angle_alpha   90.00
_cell.angle_beta   90.00
_cell.angle_gamma   90.00
#
_symmetry.space_group_name_H-M   'P 1'
#
loop_
_entity.id
_entity.type
_entity.pdbx_description
1 polymer ?
#
loop_
_entity_poly.entity_id
_entity_poly.type
_entity_poly.pdbx_seq_one_letter_code
_entity_poly.pdbx_strand_id
1 'polypeptide(L)'
;MADRSLSALRAPFVAALWLAAASGIARDVAAQDRPFGFRYDVQPWLLRQGCAAAECHGGALGRGGFKLSLFGGDPELDWQAIAVERGARRVDLAVPQASLLLRKPSRALDHGGGLRLPRDSDAFAALRRWIEDGAVYGDGAAVALDALELRRDGDQLAVRARFGALHEDVTARSVFTSTAPSVVAVDASGRTTVLAPGEAWLFARFAGHDARVRVVVPFARSGGAPRVAPATPLDAAWLRGLDELGLEPAAPAPPGLLARRLHLELAGRLPTPSELHAFLAADPATRASDCVARLLASDDFTVVATDWLVRWFELERDANGARDDAARR
;
A
#
# COMPACT_ATOMS: atom_id res chain seq x y z
N MET A 1 -67.33 37.75 54.45
CA MET A 1 -68.33 38.81 54.22
C MET A 1 -67.55 40.02 53.74
N ALA A 2 -67.31 40.09 52.44
CA ALA A 2 -68.00 41.01 51.52
C ALA A 2 -67.03 42.20 51.27
N ASP A 3 -66.80 42.71 50.07
CA ASP A 3 -67.46 42.50 48.80
C ASP A 3 -66.67 43.25 47.72
N ARG A 4 -66.95 42.89 46.46
CA ARG A 4 -66.95 43.70 45.23
C ARG A 4 -65.65 44.41 44.81
N SER A 5 -65.04 44.09 43.66
CA SER A 5 -65.55 43.93 42.29
C SER A 5 -66.05 45.22 41.63
N LEU A 6 -65.68 45.36 40.34
CA LEU A 6 -66.20 46.22 39.28
C LEU A 6 -65.58 47.64 39.24
N SER A 7 -65.17 48.25 38.12
CA SER A 7 -65.35 47.98 36.68
C SER A 7 -64.30 48.82 35.91
N ALA A 8 -63.67 48.27 34.88
CA ALA A 8 -63.89 48.60 33.46
C ALA A 8 -63.32 49.94 32.97
N LEU A 9 -62.41 49.90 31.97
CA LEU A 9 -62.70 50.25 30.56
C LEU A 9 -61.42 50.36 29.71
N ARG A 10 -61.43 49.57 28.62
CA ARG A 10 -61.00 49.86 27.23
C ARG A 10 -59.51 50.05 26.88
N ALA A 11 -59.05 49.08 26.08
CA ALA A 11 -57.90 49.12 25.18
C ALA A 11 -58.10 50.09 23.99
N PRO A 12 -57.02 50.38 23.23
CA PRO A 12 -56.92 49.72 21.93
C PRO A 12 -55.53 49.13 21.60
N PHE A 13 -55.59 47.92 21.04
CA PHE A 13 -54.78 47.33 19.97
C PHE A 13 -53.53 48.09 19.48
N VAL A 14 -52.34 47.53 19.76
CA VAL A 14 -51.22 47.45 18.78
C VAL A 14 -50.63 46.05 18.88
N ALA A 15 -50.72 45.30 17.78
CA ALA A 15 -50.17 43.96 17.65
C ALA A 15 -48.65 44.04 17.49
N ALA A 16 -47.90 43.53 18.47
CA ALA A 16 -46.49 43.21 18.32
C ALA A 16 -46.36 41.69 18.18
N LEU A 17 -46.00 41.25 16.97
CA LEU A 17 -45.67 39.86 16.67
C LEU A 17 -44.47 39.42 17.52
N TRP A 18 -44.70 38.39 18.33
CA TRP A 18 -43.65 37.64 19.01
C TRP A 18 -42.90 36.78 18.00
N LEU A 19 -41.63 37.10 17.71
CA LEU A 19 -40.71 36.10 17.15
C LEU A 19 -40.24 35.20 18.29
N ALA A 20 -40.92 34.05 18.44
CA ALA A 20 -40.40 32.93 19.20
C ALA A 20 -39.22 32.33 18.42
N ALA A 21 -38.00 32.57 18.89
CA ALA A 21 -36.82 31.84 18.43
C ALA A 21 -36.93 30.39 18.94
N ALA A 22 -37.56 29.54 18.14
CA ALA A 22 -37.63 28.11 18.38
C ALA A 22 -36.24 27.49 18.16
N SER A 23 -35.75 26.87 19.24
CA SER A 23 -34.73 25.83 19.32
C SER A 23 -34.36 25.16 17.99
N GLY A 24 -33.31 25.66 17.35
CA GLY A 24 -32.55 24.90 16.38
C GLY A 24 -31.54 24.04 17.11
N ILE A 25 -31.97 22.88 17.63
CA ILE A 25 -31.04 21.78 17.85
C ILE A 25 -30.43 21.52 16.48
N ALA A 26 -29.15 21.85 16.31
CA ALA A 26 -28.36 21.36 15.20
C ALA A 26 -28.50 19.83 15.24
N ARG A 27 -29.36 19.29 14.38
CA ARG A 27 -29.30 17.89 14.05
C ARG A 27 -27.92 17.71 13.44
N ASP A 28 -27.04 17.10 14.22
CA ASP A 28 -25.89 16.39 13.70
C ASP A 28 -26.40 15.64 12.46
N VAL A 29 -25.94 16.07 11.28
CA VAL A 29 -26.15 15.30 10.07
C VAL A 29 -25.34 14.05 10.33
N ALA A 30 -26.00 13.00 10.81
CA ALA A 30 -25.40 11.69 11.00
C ALA A 30 -24.57 11.40 9.75
N ALA A 31 -23.26 11.19 9.95
CA ALA A 31 -22.39 10.73 8.90
C ALA A 31 -23.09 9.55 8.24
N GLN A 32 -23.43 9.66 6.95
CA GLN A 32 -24.07 8.58 6.24
C GLN A 32 -23.02 7.47 6.11
N ASP A 33 -23.09 6.49 7.00
CA ASP A 33 -22.26 5.30 6.88
C ASP A 33 -22.61 4.60 5.57
N ARG A 34 -21.58 4.22 4.81
CA ARG A 34 -21.78 3.41 3.61
C ARG A 34 -22.41 2.07 3.99
N PRO A 35 -23.18 1.43 3.09
CA PRO A 35 -23.68 0.08 3.33
C PRO A 35 -22.54 -0.88 3.67
N PHE A 36 -22.78 -1.72 4.67
CA PHE A 36 -21.88 -2.81 5.03
C PHE A 36 -21.88 -3.85 3.89
N GLY A 37 -20.70 -4.29 3.45
CA GLY A 37 -20.59 -5.19 2.30
C GLY A 37 -19.27 -5.92 2.22
N PHE A 38 -19.22 -6.95 1.36
CA PHE A 38 -18.09 -7.86 1.30
C PHE A 38 -16.78 -7.13 0.98
N ARG A 39 -16.80 -6.24 -0.02
CA ARG A 39 -15.62 -5.58 -0.58
C ARG A 39 -14.80 -4.79 0.43
N TYR A 40 -15.44 -4.05 1.33
CA TYR A 40 -14.75 -3.10 2.22
C TYR A 40 -14.81 -3.51 3.70
N ASP A 41 -15.72 -4.41 4.08
CA ASP A 41 -15.89 -4.81 5.48
C ASP A 41 -15.51 -6.26 5.77
N VAL A 42 -15.34 -7.10 4.75
CA VAL A 42 -15.05 -8.53 4.94
C VAL A 42 -13.73 -8.91 4.28
N GLN A 43 -13.58 -8.60 3.00
CA GLN A 43 -12.39 -8.95 2.23
C GLN A 43 -11.09 -8.37 2.83
N PRO A 44 -11.05 -7.11 3.33
CA PRO A 44 -9.84 -6.58 3.97
C PRO A 44 -9.43 -7.37 5.21
N TRP A 45 -10.39 -7.89 5.98
CA TRP A 45 -10.09 -8.78 7.11
C TRP A 45 -9.52 -10.13 6.65
N LEU A 46 -10.00 -10.70 5.55
CA LEU A 46 -9.44 -11.94 5.00
C LEU A 46 -7.96 -11.75 4.61
N LEU A 47 -7.65 -10.62 3.99
CA LEU A 47 -6.27 -10.26 3.65
C LEU A 47 -5.43 -10.06 4.93
N ARG A 48 -5.96 -9.29 5.89
CA ARG A 48 -5.27 -8.98 7.15
C ARG A 48 -4.98 -10.21 8.01
N GLN A 49 -5.85 -11.21 7.98
CA GLN A 49 -5.62 -12.50 8.65
C GLN A 49 -4.72 -13.45 7.85
N GLY A 50 -4.23 -13.03 6.68
CA GLY A 50 -3.34 -13.81 5.82
C GLY A 50 -4.04 -14.91 5.02
N CYS A 51 -5.37 -14.95 4.97
CA CYS A 51 -6.11 -15.97 4.22
C CYS A 51 -5.79 -15.87 2.71
N ALA A 52 -5.73 -14.65 2.18
CA ALA A 52 -5.44 -14.34 0.78
C ALA A 52 -3.93 -14.17 0.47
N ALA A 53 -3.04 -14.60 1.37
CA ALA A 53 -1.60 -14.60 1.12
C ALA A 53 -1.19 -15.69 0.12
N ALA A 54 -0.05 -15.50 -0.56
CA ALA A 54 0.47 -16.41 -1.58
C ALA A 54 0.70 -17.83 -1.05
N GLU A 55 1.09 -17.96 0.22
CA GLU A 55 1.39 -19.23 0.87
C GLU A 55 0.12 -20.00 1.28
N CYS A 56 -1.00 -19.29 1.38
CA CYS A 56 -2.33 -19.78 1.76
C CYS A 56 -3.28 -19.85 0.56
N HIS A 57 -4.47 -19.25 0.65
CA HIS A 57 -5.49 -19.38 -0.40
C HIS A 57 -5.27 -18.43 -1.57
N GLY A 58 -4.42 -17.41 -1.44
CA GLY A 58 -4.08 -16.46 -2.52
C GLY A 58 -3.04 -16.97 -3.51
N GLY A 59 -2.41 -18.12 -3.25
CA GLY A 59 -1.45 -18.73 -4.17
C GLY A 59 -2.08 -19.16 -5.50
N ALA A 60 -1.25 -19.35 -6.53
CA ALA A 60 -1.71 -19.65 -7.90
C ALA A 60 -2.69 -20.84 -7.99
N LEU A 61 -2.52 -21.86 -7.13
CA LEU A 61 -3.39 -23.04 -7.05
C LEU A 61 -4.39 -23.01 -5.87
N GLY A 62 -4.29 -22.02 -4.98
CA GLY A 62 -4.99 -22.02 -3.69
C GLY A 62 -4.62 -23.21 -2.80
N ARG A 63 -5.50 -23.57 -1.85
CA ARG A 63 -5.32 -24.72 -0.94
C ARG A 63 -6.63 -25.47 -0.74
N GLY A 64 -6.59 -26.80 -0.81
CA GLY A 64 -7.77 -27.66 -0.59
C GLY A 64 -8.91 -27.41 -1.59
N GLY A 65 -8.57 -26.95 -2.80
CA GLY A 65 -9.52 -26.49 -3.81
C GLY A 65 -10.37 -25.29 -3.35
N PHE A 66 -9.78 -24.43 -2.52
CA PHE A 66 -10.27 -23.10 -2.19
C PHE A 66 -9.19 -22.10 -2.56
N LYS A 67 -9.51 -21.18 -3.48
CA LYS A 67 -8.60 -20.17 -4.00
C LYS A 67 -9.25 -18.80 -3.82
N LEU A 68 -8.49 -17.88 -3.26
CA LEU A 68 -8.76 -16.46 -3.22
C LEU A 68 -7.83 -15.77 -4.22
N SER A 69 -8.18 -14.56 -4.61
CA SER A 69 -7.32 -13.65 -5.34
C SER A 69 -6.05 -13.36 -4.53
N LEU A 70 -4.92 -13.23 -5.23
CA LEU A 70 -3.64 -12.95 -4.60
C LEU A 70 -3.70 -11.58 -3.92
N PHE A 71 -3.45 -11.55 -2.61
CA PHE A 71 -3.50 -10.35 -1.79
C PHE A 71 -4.83 -9.58 -1.83
N GLY A 72 -5.95 -10.28 -2.06
CA GLY A 72 -7.27 -9.65 -2.13
C GLY A 72 -7.44 -8.71 -3.33
N GLY A 73 -6.74 -9.00 -4.44
CA GLY A 73 -6.78 -8.16 -5.65
C GLY A 73 -8.13 -8.15 -6.38
N ASP A 74 -8.98 -9.15 -6.16
CA ASP A 74 -10.30 -9.25 -6.79
C ASP A 74 -11.38 -9.65 -5.75
N PRO A 75 -12.12 -8.66 -5.20
CA PRO A 75 -13.16 -8.90 -4.21
C PRO A 75 -14.33 -9.74 -4.73
N GLU A 76 -14.64 -9.66 -6.02
CA GLU A 76 -15.78 -10.38 -6.57
C GLU A 76 -15.44 -11.86 -6.77
N LEU A 77 -14.23 -12.16 -7.26
CA LEU A 77 -13.72 -13.54 -7.29
C LEU A 77 -13.61 -14.13 -5.88
N ASP A 78 -13.14 -13.37 -4.90
CA ASP A 78 -13.06 -13.82 -3.50
C ASP A 78 -14.44 -14.17 -2.93
N TRP A 79 -15.43 -13.31 -3.20
CA TRP A 79 -16.81 -13.53 -2.79
C TRP A 79 -17.39 -14.78 -3.46
N GLN A 80 -17.24 -14.93 -4.77
CA GLN A 80 -17.72 -16.10 -5.51
C GLN A 80 -17.11 -17.39 -4.95
N ALA A 81 -15.81 -17.41 -4.68
CA ALA A 81 -15.11 -18.57 -4.12
C ALA A 81 -15.62 -18.97 -2.72
N ILE A 82 -16.10 -17.99 -1.94
CA ILE A 82 -16.60 -18.18 -0.58
C ILE A 82 -18.09 -18.56 -0.59
N ALA A 83 -18.94 -17.72 -1.19
CA ALA A 83 -20.38 -17.76 -1.04
C ALA A 83 -21.10 -18.57 -2.12
N VAL A 84 -20.48 -18.78 -3.29
CA VAL A 84 -21.16 -19.38 -4.46
C VAL A 84 -20.58 -20.74 -4.82
N GLU A 85 -19.27 -20.82 -5.00
CA GLU A 85 -18.59 -22.03 -5.46
C GLU A 85 -18.87 -23.24 -4.58
N ARG A 86 -18.87 -24.42 -5.22
CA ARG A 86 -19.12 -25.71 -4.55
C ARG A 86 -20.47 -25.75 -3.84
N GLY A 87 -21.46 -25.00 -4.31
CA GLY A 87 -22.82 -24.95 -3.76
C GLY A 87 -22.87 -24.29 -2.39
N ALA A 88 -22.18 -23.15 -2.22
CA ALA A 88 -22.13 -22.36 -0.99
C ALA A 88 -21.65 -23.11 0.27
N ARG A 89 -21.02 -24.30 0.15
CA ARG A 89 -20.66 -25.18 1.29
C ARG A 89 -19.77 -24.56 2.37
N ARG A 90 -19.19 -23.38 2.13
CA ARG A 90 -18.34 -22.67 3.09
C ARG A 90 -19.12 -21.74 4.02
N VAL A 91 -20.36 -21.40 3.64
CA VAL A 91 -21.26 -20.49 4.32
C VAL A 91 -22.55 -21.24 4.66
N ASP A 92 -22.93 -21.21 5.92
CA ASP A 92 -24.21 -21.75 6.40
C ASP A 92 -25.08 -20.57 6.82
N LEU A 93 -26.10 -20.25 6.02
CA LEU A 93 -27.01 -19.13 6.29
C LEU A 93 -28.04 -19.45 7.37
N ALA A 94 -28.33 -20.73 7.62
CA ALA A 94 -29.28 -21.13 8.66
C ALA A 94 -28.62 -21.09 10.05
N VAL A 95 -27.35 -21.49 10.11
CA VAL A 95 -26.53 -21.45 11.32
C VAL A 95 -25.19 -20.77 11.00
N PRO A 96 -25.11 -19.43 10.99
CA PRO A 96 -23.91 -18.67 10.62
C PRO A 96 -22.62 -19.16 11.28
N GLN A 97 -22.66 -19.47 12.59
CA GLN A 97 -21.52 -19.97 13.34
C GLN A 97 -21.04 -21.38 12.91
N ALA A 98 -21.90 -22.16 12.24
CA ALA A 98 -21.56 -23.47 11.68
C ALA A 98 -20.76 -23.38 10.37
N SER A 99 -20.68 -22.19 9.77
CA SER A 99 -19.95 -21.92 8.53
C SER A 99 -18.49 -22.39 8.60
N LEU A 100 -18.03 -23.14 7.60
CA LEU A 100 -16.63 -23.55 7.51
C LEU A 100 -15.69 -22.35 7.43
N LEU A 101 -16.14 -21.23 6.83
CA LEU A 101 -15.40 -19.98 6.75
C LEU A 101 -15.05 -19.41 8.13
N LEU A 102 -15.88 -19.65 9.16
CA LEU A 102 -15.58 -19.24 10.53
C LEU A 102 -14.84 -20.34 11.29
N ARG A 103 -15.29 -21.60 11.16
CA ARG A 103 -14.83 -22.71 12.00
C ARG A 103 -13.41 -23.16 11.71
N LYS A 104 -12.99 -23.19 10.44
CA LYS A 104 -11.63 -23.60 10.08
C LYS A 104 -10.58 -22.59 10.57
N PRO A 105 -10.61 -21.30 10.19
CA PRO A 105 -9.57 -20.37 10.61
C PRO A 105 -9.60 -20.04 12.11
N SER A 106 -10.74 -20.26 12.80
CA SER A 106 -10.82 -20.19 14.27
C SER A 106 -10.42 -21.48 15.00
N ARG A 107 -10.00 -22.51 14.26
CA ARG A 107 -9.61 -23.83 14.78
C ARG A 107 -10.73 -24.56 15.56
N ALA A 108 -11.98 -24.19 15.33
CA ALA A 108 -13.14 -25.00 15.73
C ALA A 108 -13.24 -26.32 14.92
N LEU A 109 -12.62 -26.32 13.74
CA LEU A 109 -12.34 -27.48 12.91
C LEU A 109 -10.87 -27.43 12.50
N ASP A 110 -10.33 -28.58 12.11
CA ASP A 110 -8.95 -28.65 11.64
C ASP A 110 -8.72 -27.76 10.42
N HIS A 111 -7.64 -26.99 10.52
CA HIS A 111 -7.17 -26.06 9.50
C HIS A 111 -5.65 -26.12 9.44
N GLY A 112 -5.12 -26.51 8.28
CA GLY A 112 -3.68 -26.65 8.05
C GLY A 112 -2.93 -25.32 8.14
N GLY A 113 -3.61 -24.19 7.94
CA GLY A 113 -3.04 -22.84 8.10
C GLY A 113 -2.94 -22.37 9.55
N GLY A 114 -3.32 -23.18 10.53
CA GLY A 114 -3.32 -22.82 11.95
C GLY A 114 -4.46 -21.86 12.34
N LEU A 115 -4.31 -21.21 13.50
CA LEU A 115 -5.23 -20.17 13.98
C LEU A 115 -4.98 -18.88 13.17
N ARG A 116 -6.02 -18.42 12.48
CA ARG A 116 -6.01 -17.18 11.67
C ARG A 116 -7.12 -16.22 12.05
N LEU A 117 -8.20 -16.71 12.66
CA LEU A 117 -9.39 -15.92 12.97
C LEU A 117 -9.82 -16.19 14.42
N PRO A 118 -9.20 -15.55 15.43
CA PRO A 118 -9.63 -15.63 16.82
C PRO A 118 -11.12 -15.27 16.95
N ARG A 119 -11.88 -16.02 17.76
CA ARG A 119 -13.35 -15.86 17.84
C ARG A 119 -13.79 -14.54 18.48
N ASP A 120 -12.92 -13.94 19.27
CA ASP A 120 -13.07 -12.66 19.96
C ASP A 120 -12.53 -11.48 19.15
N SER A 121 -12.18 -11.67 17.88
CA SER A 121 -11.66 -10.61 17.00
C SER A 121 -12.75 -9.88 16.21
N ASP A 122 -12.50 -8.62 15.87
CA ASP A 122 -13.34 -7.82 14.96
C ASP A 122 -13.51 -8.49 13.59
N ALA A 123 -12.46 -9.16 13.10
CA ALA A 123 -12.52 -9.93 11.87
C ALA A 123 -13.57 -11.05 11.95
N PHE A 124 -13.61 -11.80 13.06
CA PHE A 124 -14.61 -12.86 13.24
C PHE A 124 -16.01 -12.27 13.32
N ALA A 125 -16.18 -11.16 14.05
CA ALA A 125 -17.46 -10.48 14.16
C ALA A 125 -17.96 -9.95 12.80
N ALA A 126 -17.08 -9.36 11.98
CA ALA A 126 -17.41 -8.86 10.65
C ALA A 126 -17.81 -9.98 9.69
N LEU A 127 -17.04 -11.07 9.63
CA LEU A 127 -17.38 -12.24 8.80
C LEU A 127 -18.71 -12.88 9.25
N ARG A 128 -18.94 -12.99 10.56
CA ARG A 128 -20.20 -13.53 11.09
C ARG A 128 -21.38 -12.65 10.72
N ARG A 129 -21.28 -11.34 10.93
CA ARG A 129 -22.32 -10.37 10.55
C ARG A 129 -22.65 -10.48 9.08
N TRP A 130 -21.63 -10.53 8.22
CA TRP A 130 -21.83 -10.67 6.78
C TRP A 130 -22.60 -11.95 6.39
N ILE A 131 -22.32 -13.07 7.07
CA ILE A 131 -23.05 -14.32 6.87
C ILE A 131 -24.51 -14.21 7.37
N GLU A 132 -24.71 -13.58 8.54
CA GLU A 132 -26.04 -13.27 9.09
C GLU A 132 -26.86 -12.38 8.14
N ASP A 133 -26.21 -11.45 7.46
CA ASP A 133 -26.78 -10.55 6.44
C ASP A 133 -26.96 -11.23 5.06
N GLY A 134 -26.87 -12.57 5.00
CA GLY A 134 -27.15 -13.35 3.79
C GLY A 134 -25.95 -13.63 2.90
N ALA A 135 -24.73 -13.27 3.32
CA ALA A 135 -23.48 -13.45 2.59
C ALA A 135 -23.51 -12.90 1.15
N VAL A 136 -24.25 -11.81 0.94
CA VAL A 136 -24.34 -11.13 -0.35
C VAL A 136 -23.05 -10.37 -0.65
N TYR A 137 -22.68 -10.21 -1.92
CA TYR A 137 -21.56 -9.34 -2.28
C TYR A 137 -21.83 -7.90 -1.80
N GLY A 138 -23.09 -7.49 -1.93
CA GLY A 138 -23.60 -6.17 -1.59
C GLY A 138 -23.42 -5.16 -2.73
N ASP A 139 -24.09 -4.03 -2.61
CA ASP A 139 -24.11 -2.95 -3.60
C ASP A 139 -22.82 -2.11 -3.58
N GLY A 140 -21.69 -2.69 -3.16
CA GLY A 140 -20.40 -2.00 -3.04
C GLY A 140 -19.87 -1.42 -4.36
N ALA A 141 -20.53 -1.68 -5.48
CA ALA A 141 -20.33 -0.97 -6.74
C ALA A 141 -20.86 0.48 -6.73
N ALA A 142 -21.86 0.80 -5.90
CA ALA A 142 -22.45 2.14 -5.78
C ALA A 142 -21.56 3.13 -5.01
N VAL A 143 -20.62 2.62 -4.19
CA VAL A 143 -19.73 3.44 -3.36
C VAL A 143 -18.28 3.00 -3.60
N ALA A 144 -17.64 3.60 -4.61
CA ALA A 144 -16.26 3.32 -4.95
C ALA A 144 -15.29 4.02 -3.97
N LEU A 145 -14.18 3.34 -3.66
CA LEU A 145 -13.06 3.95 -2.95
C LEU A 145 -12.32 4.88 -3.92
N ASP A 146 -12.33 6.18 -3.64
CA ASP A 146 -11.68 7.19 -4.49
C ASP A 146 -10.23 7.43 -4.10
N ALA A 147 -9.92 7.30 -2.82
CA ALA A 147 -8.58 7.52 -2.29
C ALA A 147 -8.33 6.75 -1.01
N LEU A 148 -7.07 6.39 -0.81
CA LEU A 148 -6.55 5.84 0.43
C LEU A 148 -5.39 6.73 0.88
N GLU A 149 -5.49 7.26 2.09
CA GLU A 149 -4.47 8.11 2.69
C GLU A 149 -3.80 7.38 3.84
N LEU A 150 -2.47 7.34 3.82
CA LEU A 150 -1.66 6.85 4.92
C LEU A 150 -0.95 8.04 5.58
N ARG A 151 -1.16 8.20 6.88
CA ARG A 151 -0.40 9.13 7.71
C ARG A 151 0.36 8.38 8.79
N ARG A 152 1.49 8.95 9.21
CA ARG A 152 2.24 8.54 10.38
C ARG A 152 2.19 9.66 11.41
N ASP A 153 1.64 9.39 12.58
CA ASP A 153 1.61 10.29 13.72
C ASP A 153 2.48 9.71 14.83
N GLY A 154 3.63 10.34 15.06
CA GLY A 154 4.66 9.78 15.93
C GLY A 154 5.11 8.38 15.49
N ASP A 155 4.83 7.38 16.33
CA ASP A 155 5.14 5.98 16.07
C ASP A 155 3.95 5.19 15.49
N GLN A 156 2.79 5.80 15.24
CA GLN A 156 1.58 5.10 14.82
C GLN A 156 1.13 5.46 13.41
N LEU A 157 0.76 4.46 12.62
CA LEU A 157 0.11 4.65 11.32
C LEU A 157 -1.41 4.79 11.48
N ALA A 158 -1.99 5.66 10.66
CA ALA A 158 -3.44 5.81 10.50
C ALA A 158 -3.80 5.80 9.01
N VAL A 159 -4.84 5.05 8.67
CA VAL A 159 -5.30 4.88 7.29
C VAL A 159 -6.72 5.41 7.16
N ARG A 160 -6.93 6.34 6.23
CA ARG A 160 -8.24 6.91 5.94
C ARG A 160 -8.64 6.59 4.51
N ALA A 161 -9.79 5.94 4.37
CA ALA A 161 -10.45 5.69 3.10
C ALA A 161 -11.39 6.86 2.78
N ARG A 162 -11.50 7.25 1.51
CA ARG A 162 -12.46 8.25 1.02
C ARG A 162 -13.39 7.63 -0.01
N PHE A 163 -14.67 7.78 0.21
CA PHE A 163 -15.77 7.30 -0.61
C PHE A 163 -16.70 8.47 -0.97
N GLY A 164 -16.42 9.18 -2.06
CA GLY A 164 -17.03 10.47 -2.36
C GLY A 164 -16.75 11.49 -1.25
N ALA A 165 -17.81 11.91 -0.56
CA ALA A 165 -17.73 12.82 0.60
C ALA A 165 -17.55 12.09 1.94
N LEU A 166 -17.74 10.77 2.00
CA LEU A 166 -17.56 9.99 3.21
C LEU A 166 -16.07 9.69 3.42
N HIS A 167 -15.62 9.84 4.66
CA HIS A 167 -14.29 9.43 5.09
C HIS A 167 -14.41 8.40 6.22
N GLU A 168 -13.64 7.33 6.12
CA GLU A 168 -13.68 6.21 7.07
C GLU A 168 -12.28 5.88 7.57
N ASP A 169 -12.14 5.61 8.88
CA ASP A 169 -10.92 5.04 9.42
C ASP A 169 -10.89 3.54 9.13
N VAL A 170 -9.89 3.12 8.35
CA VAL A 170 -9.70 1.74 7.93
C VAL A 170 -8.39 1.16 8.46
N THR A 171 -7.75 1.81 9.43
CA THR A 171 -6.46 1.44 10.02
C THR A 171 -6.47 -0.02 10.50
N ALA A 172 -7.48 -0.38 11.29
CA ALA A 172 -7.61 -1.73 11.85
C ALA A 172 -7.83 -2.82 10.80
N ARG A 173 -8.28 -2.47 9.59
CA ARG A 173 -8.54 -3.39 8.46
C ARG A 173 -7.42 -3.41 7.43
N SER A 174 -6.43 -2.54 7.57
CA SER A 174 -5.34 -2.40 6.61
C SER A 174 -4.22 -3.40 6.87
N VAL A 175 -3.44 -3.73 5.84
CA VAL A 175 -2.19 -4.49 5.98
C VAL A 175 -1.02 -3.55 5.82
N PHE A 176 -0.06 -3.61 6.74
CA PHE A 176 1.11 -2.75 6.75
C PHE A 176 2.37 -3.50 6.34
N THR A 177 3.22 -2.88 5.54
CA THR A 177 4.55 -3.39 5.18
C THR A 177 5.58 -2.26 5.13
N SER A 178 6.86 -2.62 5.17
CA SER A 178 8.00 -1.70 5.04
C SER A 178 8.94 -2.21 3.97
N THR A 179 9.45 -1.32 3.11
CA THR A 179 10.49 -1.67 2.12
C THR A 179 11.85 -1.91 2.75
N ALA A 180 12.09 -1.36 3.95
CA ALA A 180 13.32 -1.53 4.69
C ALA A 180 13.00 -1.77 6.18
N PRO A 181 12.54 -2.98 6.56
CA PRO A 181 12.17 -3.28 7.94
C PRO A 181 13.32 -3.13 8.94
N SER A 182 14.58 -3.21 8.49
CA SER A 182 15.77 -2.97 9.31
C SER A 182 16.04 -1.48 9.61
N VAL A 183 15.40 -0.57 8.88
CA VAL A 183 15.45 0.89 9.12
C VAL A 183 14.22 1.30 9.93
N VAL A 184 13.04 0.99 9.41
CA VAL A 184 11.75 1.21 10.11
C VAL A 184 10.90 -0.05 9.98
N ALA A 185 10.71 -0.75 11.09
CA ALA A 185 9.77 -1.86 11.17
C ALA A 185 8.35 -1.34 11.38
N VAL A 186 7.35 -2.08 10.93
CA VAL A 186 5.93 -1.83 11.21
C VAL A 186 5.27 -3.14 11.61
N ASP A 187 4.48 -3.13 12.67
CA ASP A 187 3.71 -4.29 13.12
C ASP A 187 2.28 -4.31 12.54
N ALA A 188 1.55 -5.39 12.83
CA ALA A 188 0.18 -5.53 12.35
C ALA A 188 -0.75 -4.43 12.88
N SER A 189 -0.50 -3.84 14.05
CA SER A 189 -1.32 -2.75 14.60
C SER A 189 -1.03 -1.38 13.95
N GLY A 190 -0.02 -1.32 13.09
CA GLY A 190 0.45 -0.07 12.47
C GLY A 190 1.45 0.68 13.33
N ARG A 191 1.99 0.07 14.40
CA ARG A 191 3.06 0.67 15.20
C ARG A 191 4.38 0.55 14.45
N THR A 192 5.10 1.66 14.37
CA THR A 192 6.37 1.80 13.68
C THR A 192 7.51 1.89 14.68
N THR A 193 8.60 1.17 14.41
CA THR A 193 9.79 1.18 15.26
C THR A 193 10.99 1.55 14.39
N VAL A 194 11.67 2.65 14.74
CA VAL A 194 12.93 3.05 14.09
C VAL A 194 14.05 2.18 14.67
N LEU A 195 14.80 1.51 13.80
CA LEU A 195 15.85 0.57 14.16
C LEU A 195 17.25 1.03 13.70
N ALA A 196 17.33 1.76 12.58
CA ALA A 196 18.58 2.28 12.04
C ALA A 196 18.36 3.54 11.20
N PRO A 197 19.42 4.34 10.94
CA PRO A 197 19.40 5.37 9.91
C PRO A 197 19.19 4.79 8.51
N GLY A 198 18.55 5.55 7.64
CA GLY A 198 18.22 5.16 6.28
C GLY A 198 16.88 5.71 5.81
N GLU A 199 16.37 5.12 4.73
CA GLU A 199 15.05 5.43 4.17
C GLU A 199 14.18 4.16 4.15
N ALA A 200 12.92 4.31 4.51
CA ALA A 200 11.90 3.29 4.34
C ALA A 200 10.61 3.90 3.78
N TRP A 201 9.98 3.18 2.86
CA TRP A 201 8.59 3.43 2.49
C TRP A 201 7.71 2.46 3.27
N LEU A 202 6.79 3.01 4.05
CA LEU A 202 5.75 2.25 4.74
C LEU A 202 4.51 2.24 3.85
N PHE A 203 3.93 1.06 3.65
CA PHE A 203 2.73 0.86 2.84
C PHE A 203 1.56 0.44 3.72
N ALA A 204 0.36 0.85 3.32
CA ALA A 204 -0.90 0.37 3.85
C ALA A 204 -1.78 -0.10 2.69
N ARG A 205 -2.22 -1.35 2.74
CA ARG A 205 -3.14 -1.95 1.76
C ARG A 205 -4.53 -2.09 2.35
N PHE A 206 -5.54 -1.63 1.61
CA PHE A 206 -6.95 -1.78 1.96
C PHE A 206 -7.78 -1.97 0.68
N ALA A 207 -8.57 -3.05 0.61
CA ALA A 207 -9.50 -3.33 -0.49
C ALA A 207 -8.90 -3.14 -1.90
N GLY A 208 -7.73 -3.72 -2.14
CA GLY A 208 -7.01 -3.64 -3.43
C GLY A 208 -6.29 -2.32 -3.71
N HIS A 209 -6.33 -1.34 -2.78
CA HIS A 209 -5.66 -0.05 -2.91
C HIS A 209 -4.46 0.04 -1.97
N ASP A 210 -3.42 0.74 -2.41
CA ASP A 210 -2.21 0.97 -1.66
C ASP A 210 -2.02 2.47 -1.39
N ALA A 211 -1.66 2.80 -0.16
CA ALA A 211 -1.19 4.11 0.26
C ALA A 211 0.21 3.97 0.86
N ARG A 212 1.03 5.01 0.76
CA ARG A 212 2.41 4.96 1.26
C ARG A 212 2.85 6.27 1.90
N VAL A 213 3.73 6.16 2.88
CA VAL A 213 4.43 7.29 3.50
C VAL A 213 5.93 7.00 3.51
N ARG A 214 6.71 8.01 3.17
CA ARG A 214 8.17 7.96 3.23
C ARG A 214 8.64 8.34 4.63
N VAL A 215 9.51 7.52 5.20
CA VAL A 215 10.17 7.79 6.48
C VAL A 215 11.67 7.86 6.24
N VAL A 216 12.26 9.00 6.56
CA VAL A 216 13.71 9.22 6.50
C VAL A 216 14.23 9.31 7.92
N VAL A 217 15.23 8.49 8.21
CA VAL A 217 15.97 8.49 9.48
C VAL A 217 17.39 8.94 9.16
N PRO A 218 17.76 10.20 9.40
CA PRO A 218 19.05 10.72 8.96
C PRO A 218 20.23 10.00 9.63
N PHE A 219 21.32 9.83 8.88
CA PHE A 219 22.62 9.46 9.41
C PHE A 219 23.20 10.64 10.21
N ALA A 220 24.09 10.34 11.16
CA ALA A 220 24.81 11.40 11.87
C ALA A 220 25.66 12.19 10.88
N ARG A 221 25.39 13.50 10.74
CA ARG A 221 26.18 14.36 9.86
C ARG A 221 27.59 14.49 10.43
N SER A 222 28.56 13.88 9.77
CA SER A 222 29.95 14.30 9.84
C SER A 222 30.06 15.62 9.06
N GLY A 223 29.98 16.76 9.75
CA GLY A 223 30.00 18.06 9.10
C GLY A 223 31.21 18.28 8.18
N GLY A 224 31.07 19.17 7.19
CA GLY A 224 32.22 19.83 6.53
C GLY A 224 32.50 19.49 5.06
N ALA A 225 31.66 18.75 4.33
CA ALA A 225 31.85 18.60 2.89
C ALA A 225 31.27 19.83 2.12
N PRO A 226 31.95 20.32 1.07
CA PRO A 226 31.42 21.41 0.25
C PRO A 226 30.16 20.95 -0.49
N ARG A 227 29.10 21.76 -0.43
CA ARG A 227 27.90 21.56 -1.24
C ARG A 227 28.27 21.66 -2.72
N VAL A 228 28.15 20.55 -3.44
CA VAL A 228 28.32 20.53 -4.91
C VAL A 228 27.10 21.21 -5.52
N ALA A 229 27.31 22.18 -6.41
CA ALA A 229 26.20 22.78 -7.16
C ALA A 229 25.63 21.74 -8.15
N PRO A 230 24.30 21.54 -8.20
CA PRO A 230 23.71 20.60 -9.14
C PRO A 230 23.92 21.10 -10.58
N ALA A 231 24.40 20.22 -11.46
CA ALA A 231 24.53 20.52 -12.89
C ALA A 231 23.22 20.28 -13.65
N THR A 232 22.40 19.34 -13.18
CA THR A 232 21.12 18.96 -13.80
C THR A 232 19.98 18.91 -12.78
N PRO A 233 18.71 18.89 -13.24
CA PRO A 233 17.57 18.65 -12.35
C PRO A 233 17.64 17.30 -11.61
N LEU A 234 18.28 16.29 -12.23
CA LEU A 234 18.49 14.98 -11.61
C LEU A 234 19.50 15.07 -10.47
N ASP A 235 20.62 15.79 -10.67
CA ASP A 235 21.60 16.03 -9.61
C ASP A 235 20.97 16.79 -8.45
N ALA A 236 20.11 17.76 -8.74
CA ALA A 236 19.38 18.49 -7.72
C ALA A 236 18.46 17.57 -6.90
N ALA A 237 17.80 16.59 -7.53
CA ALA A 237 16.98 15.62 -6.82
C ALA A 237 17.82 14.66 -5.97
N TRP A 238 18.94 14.17 -6.51
CA TRP A 238 19.88 13.30 -5.81
C TRP A 238 20.50 13.98 -4.58
N LEU A 239 21.00 15.21 -4.74
CA LEU A 239 21.61 15.97 -3.66
C LEU A 239 20.62 16.31 -2.54
N ARG A 240 19.35 16.59 -2.87
CA ARG A 240 18.30 16.74 -1.85
C ARG A 240 18.11 15.46 -1.03
N GLY A 241 18.07 14.30 -1.70
CA GLY A 241 17.94 13.01 -1.01
C GLY A 241 19.11 12.71 -0.06
N LEU A 242 20.34 13.01 -0.49
CA LEU A 242 21.52 12.90 0.38
C LEU A 242 21.44 13.83 1.59
N ASP A 243 21.05 15.09 1.39
CA ASP A 243 20.94 16.07 2.48
C ASP A 243 19.87 15.68 3.51
N GLU A 244 18.71 15.19 3.06
CA GLU A 244 17.65 14.64 3.92
C GLU A 244 18.14 13.42 4.73
N LEU A 245 18.97 12.58 4.12
CA LEU A 245 19.61 11.45 4.79
C LEU A 245 20.81 11.85 5.66
N GLY A 246 21.23 13.12 5.67
CA GLY A 246 22.44 13.55 6.37
C GLY A 246 23.74 12.94 5.80
N LEU A 247 23.72 12.58 4.51
CA LEU A 247 24.85 12.03 3.77
C LEU A 247 25.51 13.11 2.90
N GLU A 248 26.79 12.90 2.62
CA GLU A 248 27.57 13.78 1.76
C GLU A 248 27.98 13.04 0.47
N PRO A 249 28.06 13.73 -0.69
CA PRO A 249 28.52 13.11 -1.92
C PRO A 249 29.95 12.58 -1.80
N ALA A 250 30.20 11.42 -2.39
CA ALA A 250 31.56 10.92 -2.54
C ALA A 250 32.37 11.83 -3.48
N ALA A 251 33.69 11.88 -3.27
CA ALA A 251 34.59 12.58 -4.19
C ALA A 251 34.49 12.00 -5.62
N PRO A 252 34.66 12.83 -6.66
CA PRO A 252 34.67 12.35 -8.04
C PRO A 252 35.68 11.22 -8.25
N ALA A 253 35.27 10.19 -8.99
CA ALA A 253 36.14 9.06 -9.29
C ALA A 253 37.35 9.52 -10.15
N PRO A 254 38.58 9.02 -9.87
CA PRO A 254 39.70 9.22 -10.78
C PRO A 254 39.39 8.73 -12.19
N PRO A 255 39.93 9.35 -13.25
CA PRO A 255 39.55 9.03 -14.63
C PRO A 255 39.65 7.54 -15.01
N GLY A 256 40.73 6.87 -14.59
CA GLY A 256 40.89 5.43 -14.85
C GLY A 256 39.86 4.56 -14.13
N LEU A 257 39.44 4.96 -12.91
CA LEU A 257 38.38 4.26 -12.19
C LEU A 257 37.02 4.50 -12.83
N LEU A 258 36.75 5.73 -13.29
CA LEU A 258 35.53 6.05 -14.03
C LEU A 258 35.43 5.23 -15.32
N ALA A 259 36.51 5.16 -16.11
CA ALA A 259 36.56 4.32 -17.31
C ALA A 259 36.21 2.86 -17.01
N ARG A 260 36.79 2.29 -15.95
CA ARG A 260 36.50 0.91 -15.53
C ARG A 260 35.03 0.71 -15.13
N ARG A 261 34.46 1.63 -14.35
CA ARG A 261 33.04 1.58 -13.95
C ARG A 261 32.11 1.64 -15.17
N LEU A 262 32.36 2.55 -16.10
CA LEU A 262 31.56 2.67 -17.32
C LEU A 262 31.59 1.40 -18.18
N HIS A 263 32.75 0.77 -18.37
CA HIS A 263 32.84 -0.45 -19.18
C HIS A 263 32.24 -1.67 -18.46
N LEU A 264 32.42 -1.79 -17.14
CA LEU A 264 31.79 -2.88 -16.38
C LEU A 264 30.27 -2.76 -16.43
N GLU A 265 29.73 -1.56 -16.27
CA GLU A 265 28.30 -1.32 -16.26
C GLU A 265 27.69 -1.48 -17.66
N LEU A 266 28.30 -0.89 -18.69
CA LEU A 266 27.69 -0.80 -20.02
C LEU A 266 28.17 -1.88 -21.00
N ALA A 267 29.27 -2.58 -20.71
CA ALA A 267 29.81 -3.62 -21.61
C ALA A 267 30.13 -4.94 -20.88
N GLY A 268 29.93 -5.02 -19.55
CA GLY A 268 30.16 -6.25 -18.80
C GLY A 268 31.63 -6.70 -18.75
N ARG A 269 32.57 -5.83 -19.14
CA ARG A 269 34.00 -6.12 -19.21
C ARG A 269 34.85 -4.94 -18.78
N LEU A 270 36.15 -5.16 -18.56
CA LEU A 270 37.10 -4.07 -18.37
C LEU A 270 37.43 -3.38 -19.72
N PRO A 271 37.83 -2.10 -19.70
CA PRO A 271 38.37 -1.44 -20.88
C PRO A 271 39.64 -2.16 -21.33
N THR A 272 39.83 -2.28 -22.64
CA THR A 272 41.13 -2.67 -23.20
C THR A 272 42.17 -1.58 -22.94
N PRO A 273 43.48 -1.89 -23.02
CA PRO A 273 44.52 -0.87 -22.84
C PRO A 273 44.39 0.33 -23.79
N SER A 274 44.01 0.08 -25.05
CA SER A 274 43.79 1.15 -26.03
C SER A 274 42.58 2.01 -25.70
N GLU A 275 41.45 1.41 -25.28
CA GLU A 275 40.26 2.14 -24.85
C GLU A 275 40.52 2.98 -23.60
N LEU A 276 41.28 2.46 -22.64
CA LEU A 276 41.67 3.20 -21.46
C LEU A 276 42.58 4.39 -21.80
N HIS A 277 43.60 4.18 -22.65
CA HIS A 277 44.46 5.27 -23.11
C HIS A 277 43.67 6.34 -23.87
N ALA A 278 42.75 5.94 -24.75
CA ALA A 278 41.88 6.88 -25.46
C ALA A 278 40.99 7.68 -24.50
N PHE A 279 40.40 7.04 -23.49
CA PHE A 279 39.59 7.71 -22.47
C PHE A 279 40.39 8.72 -21.65
N LEU A 280 41.63 8.38 -21.30
CA LEU A 280 42.52 9.25 -20.51
C LEU A 280 43.03 10.45 -21.33
N ALA A 281 43.21 10.27 -22.64
CA ALA A 281 43.64 11.33 -23.56
C ALA A 281 42.52 12.26 -24.03
N ALA A 282 41.26 11.84 -23.91
CA ALA A 282 40.09 12.64 -24.30
C ALA A 282 39.86 13.84 -23.37
N ASP A 283 39.12 14.85 -23.88
CA ASP A 283 38.77 16.06 -23.13
C ASP A 283 38.06 15.70 -21.81
N PRO A 284 38.58 16.13 -20.65
CA PRO A 284 37.93 15.91 -19.35
C PRO A 284 36.46 16.31 -19.29
N ALA A 285 36.03 17.30 -20.07
CA ALA A 285 34.65 17.79 -20.09
C ALA A 285 33.68 16.84 -20.81
N THR A 286 34.12 16.08 -21.82
CA THR A 286 33.24 15.23 -22.66
C THR A 286 33.58 13.75 -22.63
N ARG A 287 34.78 13.35 -22.16
CA ARG A 287 35.25 11.96 -22.19
C ARG A 287 34.26 10.94 -21.61
N ALA A 288 33.51 11.33 -20.57
CA ALA A 288 32.51 10.47 -19.95
C ALA A 288 31.30 10.28 -20.86
N SER A 289 30.72 11.36 -21.38
CA SER A 289 29.58 11.29 -22.31
C SER A 289 29.95 10.57 -23.60
N ASP A 290 31.14 10.84 -24.14
CA ASP A 290 31.61 10.23 -25.39
C ASP A 290 31.84 8.73 -25.21
N CYS A 291 32.42 8.33 -24.07
CA CYS A 291 32.58 6.92 -23.72
C CYS A 291 31.24 6.22 -23.54
N VAL A 292 30.28 6.83 -22.84
CA VAL A 292 28.93 6.29 -22.66
C VAL A 292 28.24 6.10 -24.00
N ALA A 293 28.25 7.12 -24.87
CA ALA A 293 27.65 7.04 -26.19
C ALA A 293 28.25 5.90 -27.04
N ARG A 294 29.58 5.75 -27.02
CA ARG A 294 30.27 4.65 -27.72
C ARG A 294 29.89 3.28 -27.16
N LEU A 295 29.83 3.12 -25.84
CA LEU A 295 29.49 1.84 -25.21
C LEU A 295 28.02 1.47 -25.44
N LEU A 296 27.09 2.40 -25.32
CA LEU A 296 25.67 2.18 -25.61
C LEU A 296 25.42 1.75 -27.07
N ALA A 297 26.28 2.18 -28.00
CA ALA A 297 26.20 1.79 -29.41
C ALA A 297 26.90 0.45 -29.73
N SER A 298 27.46 -0.24 -28.74
CA SER A 298 28.23 -1.48 -28.95
C SER A 298 27.39 -2.74 -28.82
N ASP A 299 27.86 -3.83 -29.45
CA ASP A 299 27.27 -5.16 -29.28
C ASP A 299 27.38 -5.65 -27.83
N ASP A 300 28.45 -5.26 -27.12
CA ASP A 300 28.63 -5.59 -25.70
C ASP A 300 27.46 -5.06 -24.85
N PHE A 301 27.03 -3.82 -25.09
CA PHE A 301 25.87 -3.25 -24.40
C PHE A 301 24.58 -4.01 -24.71
N THR A 302 24.42 -4.48 -25.95
CA THR A 302 23.24 -5.28 -26.31
C THR A 302 23.15 -6.55 -25.45
N VAL A 303 24.28 -7.21 -25.18
CA VAL A 303 24.34 -8.40 -24.31
C VAL A 303 23.98 -8.04 -22.87
N VAL A 304 24.60 -6.98 -22.33
CA VAL A 304 24.36 -6.53 -20.94
C VAL A 304 22.92 -6.06 -20.75
N ALA A 305 22.39 -5.24 -21.65
CA ALA A 305 21.01 -4.78 -21.61
C ALA A 305 20.03 -5.94 -21.74
N THR A 306 20.35 -6.96 -22.54
CA THR A 306 19.53 -8.19 -22.61
C THR A 306 19.52 -8.92 -21.27
N ASP A 307 20.65 -9.03 -20.58
CA ASP A 307 20.72 -9.61 -19.23
C ASP A 307 19.85 -8.83 -18.23
N TRP A 308 19.89 -7.50 -18.29
CA TRP A 308 19.03 -6.64 -17.46
C TRP A 308 17.55 -6.89 -17.72
N LEU A 309 17.13 -6.94 -19.00
CA LEU A 309 15.74 -7.17 -19.36
C LEU A 309 15.28 -8.58 -18.98
N VAL A 310 16.12 -9.60 -19.15
CA VAL A 310 15.81 -10.98 -18.71
C VAL A 310 15.55 -11.01 -17.22
N ARG A 311 16.39 -10.37 -16.41
CA ARG A 311 16.17 -10.28 -14.95
C ARG A 311 14.92 -9.48 -14.61
N TRP A 312 14.71 -8.37 -15.31
CA TRP A 312 13.57 -7.49 -15.08
C TRP A 312 12.23 -8.17 -15.37
N PHE A 313 12.17 -8.96 -16.44
CA PHE A 313 10.99 -9.71 -16.84
C PHE A 313 10.91 -11.10 -16.18
N GLU A 314 11.81 -11.40 -15.23
CA GLU A 314 11.90 -12.69 -14.54
C GLU A 314 11.89 -13.88 -15.51
N LEU A 315 12.48 -13.71 -16.70
CA LEU A 315 12.54 -14.77 -17.70
C LEU A 315 13.50 -15.84 -17.20
N GLU A 316 13.01 -17.08 -17.11
CA GLU A 316 13.84 -18.22 -16.75
C GLU A 316 15.01 -18.32 -17.73
N ARG A 317 16.21 -18.46 -17.18
CA ARG A 317 17.37 -18.89 -17.94
C ARG A 317 17.45 -20.40 -17.77
N ASP A 318 17.26 -21.13 -18.85
CA ASP A 318 17.55 -22.56 -18.88
C ASP A 318 18.96 -22.79 -18.31
N ALA A 319 19.13 -23.88 -17.55
CA ALA A 319 20.36 -24.18 -16.82
C ALA A 319 21.64 -24.26 -17.69
N ASN A 320 21.51 -24.21 -19.02
CA ASN A 320 22.60 -24.24 -20.00
C ASN A 320 22.74 -22.98 -20.87
N GLY A 321 21.96 -21.91 -20.63
CA GLY A 321 22.08 -20.65 -21.39
C GLY A 321 21.73 -20.73 -22.88
N ALA A 322 21.09 -21.81 -23.33
CA ALA A 322 20.49 -21.91 -24.66
C ALA A 322 19.02 -21.48 -24.60
N ARG A 323 18.51 -20.86 -25.68
CA ARG A 323 17.11 -20.45 -25.82
C ARG A 323 16.22 -21.69 -25.95
N ASP A 324 15.17 -21.78 -25.12
CA ASP A 324 14.09 -22.74 -25.34
C ASP A 324 13.23 -22.30 -26.53
N ASP A 325 13.52 -22.84 -27.72
CA ASP A 325 12.73 -22.63 -28.94
C ASP A 325 11.38 -23.38 -28.92
N ALA A 326 10.98 -23.96 -27.79
CA ALA A 326 9.77 -24.80 -27.70
C ALA A 326 8.44 -24.03 -27.53
N ALA A 327 8.44 -22.71 -27.40
CA ALA A 327 7.21 -21.92 -27.18
C ALA A 327 6.63 -21.23 -28.44
N ARG A 328 6.77 -21.84 -29.63
CA ARG A 328 5.97 -21.46 -30.82
C ARG A 328 4.96 -22.54 -31.18
N ARG A 329 3.84 -22.61 -30.46
CA ARG A 329 2.53 -23.10 -30.95
C ARG A 329 1.40 -22.41 -30.20
#